data_AF-A0A2V3ZT45-F1
#
_entry.id   AF-A0A2V3ZT45-F1
#
_cell.length_a   1.000
_cell.length_b   1.000
_cell.length_c   1.000
_cell.angle_alpha   90.00
_cell.angle_beta   90.00
_cell.angle_gamma   90.00
#
_symmetry.space_group_name_H-M   'P 1'
#
loop_
_entity.id
_entity.type
_entity.pdbx_description
1 polymer ?
#
loop_
_entity_poly.entity_id
_entity_poly.type
_entity_poly.pdbx_seq_one_letter_code
_entity_poly.pdbx_strand_id
1 'polypeptide(L)' 'MKEEKLRKLKDKLPRGHREEITKRTGFTLSYVDAVFGGRRFNQKIIDAAFEILKEEKEKEADQNALLN' A
#
# COMPACT_ATOMS: atom_id res chain seq x y z
N MET A 1 5.01 3.52 17.50
CA MET A 1 3.91 3.84 16.55
C MET A 1 4.01 3.15 15.17
N LYS A 2 4.99 2.25 14.91
CA LYS A 2 5.26 1.75 13.54
C LYS A 2 4.64 0.37 13.20
N GLU A 3 4.71 -0.63 14.07
CA GLU A 3 4.25 -1.99 13.71
C GLU A 3 2.74 -2.14 13.55
N GLU A 4 1.94 -1.53 14.44
CA GLU A 4 0.48 -1.65 14.38
C GLU A 4 -0.10 -1.00 13.11
N LYS A 5 0.46 0.16 12.71
CA LYS A 5 0.09 0.84 11.46
C LYS A 5 0.47 0.00 10.23
N LEU A 6 1.63 -0.65 10.26
CA LEU A 6 2.07 -1.54 9.17
C LEU A 6 1.19 -2.79 9.05
N ARG A 7 0.80 -3.39 10.18
CA ARG A 7 -0.17 -4.49 10.21
C ARG A 7 -1.52 -4.07 9.64
N LYS A 8 -2.05 -2.93 10.06
CA LYS A 8 -3.28 -2.36 9.49
C LYS A 8 -3.18 -2.06 8.00
N LEU A 9 -2.01 -1.61 7.52
CA LEU A 9 -1.76 -1.45 6.07
C LEU A 9 -1.79 -2.78 5.35
N LYS A 10 -1.15 -3.82 5.90
CA LYS A 10 -1.13 -5.16 5.31
C LYS A 10 -2.54 -5.72 5.08
N ASP A 11 -3.43 -5.52 6.04
CA ASP A 11 -4.81 -6.00 5.98
C ASP A 11 -5.66 -5.21 4.97
N LYS A 12 -5.32 -3.93 4.74
CA LYS A 12 -5.99 -3.05 3.78
C LYS A 12 -5.44 -3.12 2.36
N LEU A 13 -4.23 -3.64 2.16
CA LEU A 13 -3.57 -3.73 0.86
C LEU A 13 -3.69 -5.15 0.30
N PRO A 14 -4.68 -5.41 -0.59
CA PRO A 14 -4.79 -6.69 -1.27
C PRO A 14 -3.55 -6.98 -2.12
N ARG A 15 -3.37 -8.24 -2.53
CA ARG A 15 -2.17 -8.71 -3.24
C ARG A 15 -1.81 -7.86 -4.46
N GLY A 16 -2.80 -7.43 -5.25
CA GLY A 16 -2.58 -6.59 -6.43
C GLY A 16 -1.87 -5.27 -6.12
N HIS A 17 -2.11 -4.69 -4.95
CA HIS A 17 -1.44 -3.48 -4.51
C HIS A 17 0.03 -3.70 -4.22
N ARG A 18 0.39 -4.84 -3.63
CA ARG A 18 1.79 -5.16 -3.29
C ARG A 18 2.62 -5.40 -4.56
N GLU A 19 1.99 -5.95 -5.59
CA GLU A 19 2.59 -6.07 -6.93
C GLU A 19 2.80 -4.69 -7.57
N GLU A 20 1.87 -3.77 -7.40
CA GLU A 20 2.04 -2.39 -7.86
C GLU A 20 3.17 -1.65 -7.12
N ILE A 21 3.26 -1.83 -5.80
CA ILE A 21 4.38 -1.29 -4.99
C ILE A 21 5.72 -1.87 -5.46
N THR A 22 5.76 -3.16 -5.79
CA THR A 22 6.96 -3.83 -6.33
C THR A 22 7.42 -3.12 -7.61
N LYS A 23 6.49 -2.85 -8.53
CA LYS A 23 6.77 -2.12 -9.78
C LYS A 23 7.24 -0.69 -9.53
N ARG A 24 6.57 0.07 -8.66
CA ARG A 24 6.90 1.48 -8.37
C ARG A 24 8.24 1.64 -7.65
N THR A 25 8.54 0.75 -6.72
CA THR A 25 9.69 0.90 -5.83
C THR A 25 10.96 0.20 -6.31
N GLY A 26 10.80 -0.82 -7.17
CA GLY A 26 11.88 -1.69 -7.66
C GLY A 26 12.29 -2.80 -6.68
N PHE A 27 11.60 -2.94 -5.55
CA PHE A 27 11.86 -4.00 -4.58
C PHE A 27 11.07 -5.27 -4.90
N THR A 28 11.60 -6.42 -4.50
CA THR A 28 10.90 -7.70 -4.67
C THR A 28 9.66 -7.79 -3.80
N LEU A 29 8.67 -8.55 -4.25
CA LEU A 29 7.41 -8.78 -3.51
C LEU A 29 7.68 -9.34 -2.10
N SER A 30 8.63 -10.28 -1.97
CA SER A 30 9.01 -10.83 -0.67
C SER A 30 9.59 -9.78 0.29
N TYR A 31 10.32 -8.80 -0.22
CA TYR A 31 10.86 -7.70 0.59
C TYR A 31 9.76 -6.74 1.02
N VAL A 32 8.84 -6.41 0.11
CA VAL A 32 7.63 -5.63 0.40
C VAL A 32 6.79 -6.30 1.49
N ASP A 33 6.55 -7.60 1.40
CA ASP A 33 5.83 -8.37 2.42
C ASP A 33 6.56 -8.42 3.77
N ALA A 34 7.90 -8.41 3.77
CA ALA A 34 8.70 -8.32 5.00
C ALA A 34 8.53 -6.96 5.69
N VAL A 35 8.44 -5.87 4.91
CA VAL A 35 8.20 -4.52 5.45
C VAL A 35 6.81 -4.41 6.05
N PHE A 36 5.78 -4.87 5.34
CA PHE A 36 4.41 -4.90 5.88
C PHE A 36 4.23 -5.84 7.06
N GLY A 37 5.02 -6.91 7.12
CA GLY A 37 5.07 -7.83 8.25
C GLY A 37 5.82 -7.29 9.47
N GLY A 38 6.37 -6.07 9.42
CA GLY A 38 7.18 -5.49 10.51
C GLY A 38 8.59 -6.10 10.65
N ARG A 39 8.95 -7.09 9.82
CA ARG A 39 10.26 -7.76 9.85
C ARG A 39 11.38 -6.87 9.32
N ARG A 40 11.04 -5.87 8.51
CA ARG A 40 11.96 -4.87 7.93
C ARG A 40 11.31 -3.50 7.96
N PHE A 41 12.14 -2.46 7.91
CA PHE A 41 11.68 -1.08 7.76
C PHE A 41 12.23 -0.50 6.45
N ASN A 42 11.34 0.04 5.62
CA ASN A 42 11.71 0.76 4.40
C ASN A 42 10.68 1.85 4.14
N GLN A 43 11.10 3.11 4.26
CA GLN A 43 10.20 4.27 4.12
C GLN A 43 9.63 4.39 2.70
N LYS A 44 10.43 4.12 1.65
CA LYS A 44 9.98 4.18 0.25
C LYS A 44 8.81 3.22 -0.04
N ILE A 45 8.84 2.02 0.54
CA ILE A 45 7.73 1.05 0.42
C ILE A 45 6.48 1.54 1.16
N ILE A 46 6.67 2.13 2.33
CA ILE A 46 5.56 2.67 3.14
C ILE A 46 4.89 3.85 2.43
N ASP A 47 5.69 4.76 1.87
CA ASP A 47 5.19 5.94 1.15
C ASP A 47 4.41 5.51 -0.10
N ALA A 48 4.98 4.62 -0.92
CA ALA A 48 4.29 4.08 -2.09
C ALA A 48 2.96 3.37 -1.73
N ALA A 49 2.92 2.71 -0.57
CA ALA A 49 1.69 2.09 -0.08
C ALA A 49 0.61 3.12 0.28
N PHE A 50 1.00 4.24 0.89
CA PHE A 50 0.07 5.33 1.19
C PHE A 50 -0.41 6.06 -0.07
N GLU A 51 0.46 6.24 -1.06
CA GLU A 51 0.09 6.83 -2.35
C GLU A 51 -0.98 6.01 -3.05
N ILE A 52 -0.81 4.68 -3.14
CA ILE A 52 -1.81 3.85 -3.82
C ILE A 52 -3.14 3.83 -3.04
N LEU A 53 -3.11 3.78 -1.70
CA LEU A 53 -4.33 3.87 -0.90
C LEU A 53 -5.04 5.23 -1.06
N LYS A 54 -4.29 6.30 -1.32
CA LYS A 54 -4.86 7.61 -1.61
C LYS A 54 -5.50 7.62 -3.00
N GLU A 55 -4.80 7.09 -4.01
CA GLU A 55 -5.32 6.98 -5.39
C GLU A 55 -6.60 6.13 -5.47
N GLU A 56 -6.71 5.04 -4.72
CA GLU A 56 -7.94 4.25 -4.68
C GLU A 56 -9.11 5.04 -4.11
N LYS A 57 -8.91 5.74 -2.99
CA LYS A 57 -9.96 6.57 -2.39
C LYS A 57 -10.42 7.69 -3.31
N GLU A 58 -9.50 8.30 -4.06
CA GLU A 58 -9.82 9.33 -5.04
C GLU A 58 -10.65 8.74 -6.20
N LYS A 59 -10.29 7.55 -6.71
CA LYS A 59 -11.08 6.84 -7.73
C LYS A 59 -12.49 6.45 -7.25
N GLU A 60 -12.61 5.97 -6.01
CA GLU A 60 -13.91 5.65 -5.40
C GLU A 60 -14.78 6.90 -5.24
N ALA A 61 -14.20 8.04 -4.84
CA ALA A 61 -14.91 9.31 -4.72
C ALA A 61 -15.41 9.84 -6.06
N ASP A 62 -14.56 9.78 -7.10
CA ASP A 62 -14.93 10.23 -8.45
C ASP A 62 -16.01 9.36 -9.09
N GLN A 63 -15.96 8.03 -8.88
CA GLN A 63 -17.02 7.13 -9.35
C GLN A 63 -18.38 7.40 -8.68
N ASN A 64 -18.39 7.78 -7.41
CA ASN A 64 -19.62 8.09 -6.69
C ASN A 64 -20.20 9.46 -7.09
N ALA A 65 -19.35 10.40 -7.50
CA ALA A 65 -19.78 11.70 -8.03
C ALA A 65 -20.38 11.62 -9.45
N LEU A 66 -19.99 10.61 -10.25
CA LEU A 66 -20.53 10.37 -11.59
C LEU A 66 -21.88 9.62 -11.61
N LEU A 67 -22.29 9.05 -10.47
CA LEU A 67 -23.54 8.26 -10.32
C LEU A 67 -24.67 9.03 -9.61
N ASN A 68 -24.46 10.30 -9.24
CA ASN A 68 -25.47 11.19 -8.65
C ASN A 68 -25.89 12.31 -9.60
#